data_AF-A0A094EQD2-F1
#
_entry.id   AF-A0A094EQD2-F1
#
_cell.length_a   1.000
_cell.length_b   1.000
_cell.length_c   1.000
_cell.angle_alpha   90.00
_cell.angle_beta   90.00
_cell.angle_gamma   90.00
#
_symmetry.space_group_name_H-M   'P 1'
#
loop_
_entity.id
_entity.type
_entity.pdbx_description
1 polymer ?
#
loop_
_entity_poly.entity_id
_entity_poly.type
_entity_poly.pdbx_seq_one_letter_code
_entity_poly.pdbx_strand_id
1 'polypeptide(L)'
;MDDVPDEPEDYFPTPAPPENPIIILPTSSTNFPLPTRPTPDEAVEDTSEDEGEGTSTGASTPKTPMTEAERAHALYLHTTTTAASAANLEGSRYFRSNDLVQAEALYTKAILIDPSAPMLYTNRAMARLKLGLLEGVLEDCSSSLAIKEKANMKARHYGAQALVGLGRGREALKEAMEAYKIAAKEEAGSLGSVVSVVLKCKKAAWEEREQERLAGTEGVRGKVVEGLRRDLERRVEGAEEGEREGLRKEGEEMIEEVERVWVEAGKAEKKRVVPDWAVDDITFSFMVDPVITKTGKSYERASIMEHLRRSPTDPLTREPLRIDELRPNLALREACEEFLKENGWAVDY
;
A
#
# COMPACT_ATOMS: atom_id res chain seq x y z
N MET A 1 -29.59 38.17 -60.01
CA MET A 1 -28.51 37.29 -60.47
C MET A 1 -27.41 37.47 -59.45
N ASP A 2 -27.35 36.69 -58.38
CA ASP A 2 -27.85 35.33 -58.21
C ASP A 2 -28.28 35.07 -56.75
N ASP A 3 -29.49 34.54 -56.61
CA ASP A 3 -30.00 33.85 -55.42
C ASP A 3 -29.16 32.59 -55.21
N VAL A 4 -28.48 32.48 -54.07
CA VAL A 4 -27.90 31.22 -53.60
C VAL A 4 -28.86 30.63 -52.56
N PRO A 5 -29.45 29.46 -52.79
CA PRO A 5 -30.38 28.86 -51.84
C PRO A 5 -29.66 28.23 -50.65
N ASP A 6 -30.18 28.48 -49.44
CA ASP A 6 -29.84 27.79 -48.19
C ASP A 6 -30.12 26.28 -48.31
N GLU A 7 -29.11 25.46 -48.00
CA GLU A 7 -29.28 24.02 -47.80
C GLU A 7 -29.90 23.75 -46.41
N PRO A 8 -30.81 22.76 -46.28
CA PRO A 8 -31.47 22.47 -45.02
C PRO A 8 -30.56 21.70 -44.05
N GLU A 9 -30.50 22.16 -42.80
CA GLU A 9 -29.88 21.44 -41.67
C GLU A 9 -30.60 20.11 -41.41
N ASP A 10 -29.88 19.00 -41.63
CA ASP A 10 -30.31 17.65 -41.26
C ASP A 10 -30.41 17.51 -39.72
N TYR A 11 -31.63 17.67 -39.22
CA TYR A 11 -32.01 17.39 -37.84
C TYR A 11 -32.04 15.87 -37.60
N PHE A 12 -30.96 15.31 -37.05
CA PHE A 12 -30.96 13.96 -36.49
C PHE A 12 -31.37 14.00 -35.02
N PRO A 13 -32.49 13.37 -34.61
CA PRO A 13 -32.90 13.31 -33.21
C PRO A 13 -31.97 12.39 -32.41
N THR A 14 -31.56 12.84 -31.22
CA THR A 14 -30.77 12.06 -30.27
C THR A 14 -31.54 10.84 -29.75
N PRO A 15 -30.92 9.65 -29.65
CA PRO A 15 -31.59 8.48 -29.09
C PRO A 15 -31.77 8.61 -27.58
N ALA A 16 -32.95 8.18 -27.10
CA ALA A 16 -33.31 8.14 -25.69
C ALA A 16 -32.39 7.21 -24.87
N PRO A 17 -32.12 7.50 -23.58
CA PRO A 17 -31.26 6.67 -22.74
C PRO A 17 -31.90 5.31 -22.45
N PRO A 18 -31.11 4.22 -22.34
CA PRO A 18 -31.63 2.90 -22.05
C PRO A 18 -32.13 2.80 -20.60
N GLU A 19 -33.27 2.12 -20.43
CA GLU A 19 -33.90 1.83 -19.15
C GLU A 19 -33.05 0.89 -18.29
N ASN A 20 -32.95 1.19 -16.99
CA ASN A 20 -32.19 0.42 -16.01
C ASN A 20 -32.73 -1.01 -15.86
N PRO A 21 -31.89 -2.06 -15.91
CA PRO A 21 -32.37 -3.42 -15.67
C PRO A 21 -32.66 -3.65 -14.17
N ILE A 22 -33.83 -4.24 -13.92
CA ILE A 22 -34.35 -4.67 -12.63
C ILE A 22 -33.43 -5.73 -12.03
N ILE A 23 -32.84 -5.44 -10.86
CA ILE A 23 -32.07 -6.40 -10.06
C ILE A 23 -33.06 -7.31 -9.32
N ILE A 24 -33.19 -8.54 -9.81
CA ILE A 24 -33.87 -9.63 -9.09
C ILE A 24 -32.82 -10.32 -8.19
N LEU A 25 -32.99 -10.21 -6.88
CA LEU A 25 -32.18 -10.95 -5.90
C LEU A 25 -32.62 -12.43 -5.85
N PRO A 26 -31.72 -13.41 -6.01
CA PRO A 26 -32.04 -14.79 -5.69
C PRO A 26 -31.83 -15.05 -4.20
N THR A 27 -32.94 -15.30 -3.50
CA THR A 27 -32.95 -16.07 -2.25
C THR A 27 -32.71 -17.54 -2.57
N SER A 28 -31.70 -18.18 -1.98
CA SER A 28 -31.84 -19.57 -1.48
C SER A 28 -30.62 -20.05 -0.70
N SER A 29 -30.96 -20.58 0.47
CA SER A 29 -30.25 -21.56 1.27
C SER A 29 -29.65 -22.69 0.42
N THR A 30 -28.34 -22.95 0.57
CA THR A 30 -27.75 -24.26 0.28
C THR A 30 -26.76 -24.65 1.37
N ASN A 31 -27.07 -25.80 1.97
CA ASN A 31 -26.31 -26.56 2.95
C ASN A 31 -24.94 -26.96 2.39
N PHE A 32 -23.86 -26.72 3.12
CA PHE A 32 -22.54 -27.33 2.87
C PHE A 32 -22.28 -28.45 3.90
N PRO A 33 -21.87 -29.66 3.48
CA PRO A 33 -21.44 -30.70 4.40
C PRO A 33 -19.98 -30.47 4.84
N LEU A 34 -19.70 -30.75 6.12
CA LEU A 34 -18.37 -30.73 6.73
C LEU A 34 -17.49 -31.90 6.22
N PRO A 35 -16.16 -31.71 6.07
CA PRO A 35 -15.24 -32.80 5.78
C PRO A 35 -15.01 -33.68 7.01
N THR A 36 -15.09 -34.99 6.82
CA THR A 36 -14.86 -36.02 7.82
C THR A 36 -13.37 -36.17 8.16
N ARG A 37 -13.10 -36.43 9.44
CA ARG A 37 -11.80 -36.70 10.05
C ARG A 37 -11.35 -38.14 9.72
N PRO A 38 -10.07 -38.41 9.40
CA PRO A 38 -9.58 -39.79 9.35
C PRO A 38 -9.31 -40.30 10.77
N THR A 39 -9.73 -41.54 11.01
CA THR A 39 -9.49 -42.31 12.24
C THR A 39 -8.06 -42.85 12.30
N PRO A 40 -7.49 -43.05 13.50
CA PRO A 40 -6.19 -43.69 13.68
C PRO A 40 -6.37 -45.17 14.02
N ASP A 41 -5.86 -46.06 13.15
CA ASP A 41 -5.23 -47.32 13.57
C ASP A 41 -4.73 -48.05 12.33
N GLU A 42 -3.42 -48.29 12.28
CA GLU A 42 -2.84 -49.61 12.03
C GLU A 42 -1.33 -49.51 12.16
N ALA A 43 -0.84 -50.05 13.28
CA ALA A 43 0.55 -50.39 13.48
C ALA A 43 0.91 -51.61 12.61
N VAL A 44 2.01 -51.53 11.87
CA VAL A 44 2.70 -52.71 11.34
C VAL A 44 4.20 -52.49 11.47
N GLU A 45 4.79 -53.30 12.35
CA GLU A 45 6.24 -53.51 12.47
C GLU A 45 6.74 -54.45 11.36
N ASP A 46 7.89 -54.08 10.81
CA ASP A 46 9.07 -54.90 10.51
C ASP A 46 9.01 -55.99 9.42
N THR A 47 9.88 -55.89 8.40
CA THR A 47 11.05 -56.79 8.20
C THR A 47 11.82 -56.54 6.88
N SER A 48 13.13 -56.77 7.00
CA SER A 48 14.17 -57.15 6.02
C SER A 48 14.77 -56.11 5.04
N GLU A 49 16.00 -55.69 5.40
CA GLU A 49 17.29 -55.91 4.70
C GLU A 49 17.34 -55.76 3.17
N ASP A 50 18.16 -54.81 2.68
CA ASP A 50 19.32 -55.14 1.83
C ASP A 50 20.35 -53.99 1.79
N GLU A 51 21.59 -54.40 1.56
CA GLU A 51 22.84 -53.68 1.73
C GLU A 51 23.15 -52.60 0.69
N GLY A 52 24.04 -51.67 1.06
CA GLY A 52 24.62 -50.68 0.15
C GLY A 52 25.76 -49.91 0.81
N GLU A 53 26.95 -50.52 0.82
CA GLU A 53 28.23 -49.89 1.19
C GLU A 53 28.44 -48.55 0.47
N GLY A 54 28.70 -47.51 1.26
CA GLY A 54 29.11 -46.20 0.80
C GLY A 54 29.99 -45.54 1.86
N THR A 55 31.26 -45.94 1.89
CA THR A 55 32.31 -45.37 2.75
C THR A 55 32.57 -43.91 2.37
N SER A 56 31.99 -42.99 3.15
CA SER A 56 32.33 -41.58 3.18
C SER A 56 32.81 -41.22 4.58
N THR A 57 34.11 -41.37 4.79
CA THR A 57 34.84 -40.88 5.97
C THR A 57 34.84 -39.35 5.98
N GLY A 58 33.78 -38.77 6.54
CA GLY A 58 33.73 -37.37 6.96
C GLY A 58 33.73 -37.34 8.48
N ALA A 59 34.83 -36.89 9.08
CA ALA A 59 35.06 -36.85 10.52
C ALA A 59 33.88 -36.18 11.25
N SER A 60 33.09 -36.97 11.98
CA SER A 60 32.18 -36.46 12.99
C SER A 60 33.02 -35.90 14.13
N THR A 61 33.17 -34.59 14.18
CA THR A 61 33.65 -33.95 15.40
C THR A 61 32.74 -34.38 16.56
N PRO A 62 33.29 -34.85 17.69
CA PRO A 62 32.47 -35.21 18.82
C PRO A 62 31.74 -33.95 19.29
N LYS A 63 30.40 -33.95 19.26
CA LYS A 63 29.60 -32.90 19.91
C LYS A 63 29.99 -32.92 21.39
N THR A 64 30.73 -31.91 21.82
CA THR A 64 31.11 -31.71 23.22
C THR A 64 29.85 -31.86 24.07
N PRO A 65 29.83 -32.71 25.11
CA PRO A 65 28.65 -32.87 25.94
C PRO A 65 28.34 -31.52 26.59
N MET A 66 27.12 -31.01 26.35
CA MET A 66 26.65 -29.75 26.95
C MET A 66 26.91 -29.76 28.45
N THR A 67 27.55 -28.70 28.93
CA THR A 67 27.81 -28.47 30.35
C THR A 67 26.49 -28.32 31.11
N GLU A 68 26.49 -28.58 32.42
CA GLU A 68 25.30 -28.46 33.26
C GLU A 68 24.71 -27.03 33.23
N ALA A 69 25.57 -26.01 33.11
CA ALA A 69 25.18 -24.62 32.93
C ALA A 69 24.48 -24.35 31.58
N GLU A 70 24.98 -24.93 30.48
CA GLU A 70 24.34 -24.82 29.16
C GLU A 70 22.98 -25.53 29.12
N ARG A 71 22.84 -26.66 29.82
CA ARG A 71 21.55 -27.36 29.97
C ARG A 71 20.55 -26.55 30.80
N ALA A 72 21.00 -25.95 31.91
CA ALA A 72 20.17 -25.09 32.73
C ALA A 72 19.71 -23.82 31.97
N HIS A 73 20.61 -23.22 31.19
CA HIS A 73 20.26 -22.08 30.34
C HIS A 73 19.30 -22.47 29.21
N ALA A 74 19.50 -23.62 28.56
CA ALA A 74 18.58 -24.13 27.55
C ALA A 74 17.19 -24.43 28.12
N LEU A 75 17.10 -25.00 29.33
CA LEU A 75 15.84 -25.22 30.03
C LEU A 75 15.15 -23.89 30.36
N TYR A 76 15.91 -22.91 30.87
CA TYR A 76 15.39 -21.57 31.15
C TYR A 76 14.80 -20.94 29.88
N LEU A 77 15.56 -20.87 28.79
CA LEU A 77 15.08 -20.37 27.49
C LEU A 77 13.83 -21.11 27.01
N HIS A 78 13.80 -22.45 27.12
CA HIS A 78 12.63 -23.22 26.72
C HIS A 78 11.39 -22.88 27.56
N THR A 79 11.54 -22.75 28.88
CA THR A 79 10.44 -22.39 29.78
C THR A 79 9.95 -20.96 29.54
N THR A 80 10.85 -20.00 29.31
CA THR A 80 10.48 -18.61 29.02
C THR A 80 9.82 -18.47 27.67
N THR A 81 10.34 -19.11 26.61
CA THR A 81 9.71 -19.13 25.28
C THR A 81 8.32 -19.77 25.34
N THR A 82 8.13 -20.84 26.12
CA THR A 82 6.81 -21.48 26.27
C THR A 82 5.82 -20.56 26.98
N ALA A 83 6.24 -19.89 28.06
CA ALA A 83 5.39 -18.94 28.78
C ALA A 83 5.03 -17.70 27.93
N ALA A 84 5.99 -17.17 27.17
CA ALA A 84 5.75 -16.06 26.24
C ALA A 84 4.78 -16.47 25.11
N SER A 85 4.93 -17.68 24.57
CA SER A 85 4.02 -18.23 23.56
C SER A 85 2.59 -18.36 24.08
N ALA A 86 2.40 -18.80 25.32
CA ALA A 86 1.09 -18.88 25.94
C ALA A 86 0.42 -17.50 26.09
N ALA A 87 1.16 -16.49 26.58
CA ALA A 87 0.66 -15.12 26.68
C ALA A 87 0.34 -14.51 25.29
N ASN A 88 1.15 -14.81 24.27
CA ASN A 88 0.90 -14.38 22.89
C ASN A 88 -0.36 -15.03 22.30
N LEU A 89 -0.59 -16.31 22.59
CA LEU A 89 -1.80 -17.01 22.15
C LEU A 89 -3.05 -16.42 22.81
N GLU A 90 -2.98 -16.10 24.10
CA GLU A 90 -4.05 -15.43 24.83
C GLU A 90 -4.33 -14.03 24.26
N GLY A 91 -3.30 -13.23 24.03
CA GLY A 91 -3.41 -11.93 23.36
C GLY A 91 -4.06 -12.05 21.98
N SER A 92 -3.72 -13.10 21.22
CA SER A 92 -4.33 -13.40 19.92
C SER A 92 -5.82 -13.79 20.02
N ARG A 93 -6.29 -14.28 21.17
CA ARG A 93 -7.73 -14.53 21.42
C ARG A 93 -8.46 -13.21 21.63
N TYR A 94 -7.93 -12.33 22.48
CA TYR A 94 -8.51 -11.01 22.72
C TYR A 94 -8.49 -10.12 21.46
N PHE A 95 -7.42 -10.21 20.67
CA PHE A 95 -7.34 -9.52 19.38
C PHE A 95 -8.44 -9.98 18.42
N ARG A 96 -8.73 -11.30 18.37
CA ARG A 96 -9.83 -11.85 17.55
C ARG A 96 -11.22 -11.47 18.09
N SER A 97 -11.37 -11.28 19.40
CA SER A 97 -12.60 -10.76 19.99
C SER A 97 -12.72 -9.23 19.93
N ASN A 98 -11.81 -8.55 19.21
CA ASN A 98 -11.75 -7.10 19.08
C ASN A 98 -11.49 -6.33 20.40
N ASP A 99 -11.06 -7.01 21.45
CA ASP A 99 -10.57 -6.37 22.68
C ASP A 99 -9.08 -6.06 22.52
N LEU A 100 -8.82 -4.95 21.84
CA LEU A 100 -7.46 -4.56 21.44
C LEU A 100 -6.61 -4.11 22.63
N VAL A 101 -7.23 -3.55 23.67
CA VAL A 101 -6.54 -3.06 24.87
C VAL A 101 -6.01 -4.24 25.69
N GLN A 102 -6.85 -5.26 25.92
CA GLN A 102 -6.39 -6.48 26.60
C GLN A 102 -5.36 -7.24 25.76
N ALA A 103 -5.54 -7.27 24.44
CA ALA A 103 -4.55 -7.86 23.54
C ALA A 103 -3.18 -7.17 23.66
N GLU A 104 -3.12 -5.84 23.66
CA GLU A 104 -1.89 -5.08 23.84
C GLU A 104 -1.20 -5.39 25.18
N ALA A 105 -1.97 -5.46 26.27
CA ALA A 105 -1.45 -5.77 27.60
C ALA A 105 -0.81 -7.18 27.63
N LEU A 106 -1.46 -8.17 27.03
CA LEU A 106 -0.96 -9.54 26.95
C LEU A 106 0.25 -9.67 26.04
N TYR A 107 0.28 -8.97 24.90
CA TYR A 107 1.48 -8.94 24.06
C TYR A 107 2.66 -8.25 24.78
N THR A 108 2.40 -7.18 25.53
CA THR A 108 3.43 -6.52 26.36
C THR A 108 3.96 -7.47 27.41
N LYS A 109 3.10 -8.23 28.09
CA LYS A 109 3.51 -9.30 29.01
C LYS A 109 4.37 -10.36 28.31
N ALA A 110 4.00 -10.77 27.10
CA ALA A 110 4.78 -11.74 26.32
C ALA A 110 6.18 -11.19 25.98
N ILE A 111 6.28 -9.92 25.56
CA ILE A 111 7.55 -9.24 25.25
C ILE A 111 8.45 -9.14 26.48
N LEU A 112 7.89 -8.87 27.67
CA LEU A 112 8.66 -8.83 28.92
C LEU A 112 9.27 -10.20 29.28
N ILE A 113 8.61 -11.30 28.89
CA ILE A 113 9.08 -12.67 29.13
C ILE A 113 10.13 -13.09 28.08
N ASP A 114 9.88 -12.77 26.80
CA ASP A 114 10.79 -13.06 25.69
C ASP A 114 10.96 -11.84 24.76
N PRO A 115 11.91 -10.93 25.07
CA PRO A 115 12.19 -9.77 24.22
C PRO A 115 12.85 -10.14 22.89
N SER A 116 13.28 -11.39 22.69
CA SER A 116 14.04 -11.81 21.52
C SER A 116 13.16 -12.27 20.36
N ALA A 117 11.83 -12.34 20.55
CA ALA A 117 10.90 -12.84 19.54
C ALA A 117 10.29 -11.69 18.70
N PRO A 118 10.67 -11.54 17.39
CA PRO A 118 10.17 -10.46 16.53
C PRO A 118 8.64 -10.48 16.34
N MET A 119 8.05 -11.67 16.39
CA MET A 119 6.61 -11.87 16.19
C MET A 119 5.77 -11.13 17.23
N LEU A 120 6.24 -11.08 18.48
CA LEU A 120 5.51 -10.44 19.59
C LEU A 120 5.35 -8.95 19.34
N TYR A 121 6.41 -8.29 18.90
CA TYR A 121 6.39 -6.89 18.50
C TYR A 121 5.42 -6.65 17.33
N THR A 122 5.44 -7.50 16.28
CA THR A 122 4.49 -7.34 15.16
C THR A 122 3.02 -7.55 15.56
N ASN A 123 2.75 -8.44 16.51
CA ASN A 123 1.40 -8.67 17.02
C ASN A 123 0.90 -7.48 17.85
N ARG A 124 1.78 -6.92 18.70
CA ARG A 124 1.48 -5.69 19.45
C ARG A 124 1.30 -4.48 18.53
N ALA A 125 2.18 -4.33 17.53
CA ALA A 125 2.09 -3.30 16.49
C ALA A 125 0.74 -3.35 15.77
N MET A 126 0.26 -4.55 15.40
CA MET A 126 -1.05 -4.69 14.75
C MET A 126 -2.21 -4.28 15.65
N ALA A 127 -2.15 -4.59 16.96
CA ALA A 127 -3.16 -4.14 17.93
C ALA A 127 -3.15 -2.61 18.07
N ARG A 128 -1.97 -2.01 18.22
CA ARG A 128 -1.77 -0.56 18.32
C ARG A 128 -2.20 0.19 17.07
N LEU A 129 -1.95 -0.39 15.89
CA LEU A 129 -2.38 0.18 14.62
C LEU A 129 -3.90 0.29 14.56
N LYS A 130 -4.63 -0.73 15.03
CA LYS A 130 -6.10 -0.69 15.13
C LYS A 130 -6.61 0.27 16.21
N LEU A 131 -5.82 0.54 17.25
CA LEU A 131 -6.12 1.53 18.28
C LEU A 131 -5.77 2.97 17.85
N GLY A 132 -5.08 3.17 16.72
CA GLY A 132 -4.60 4.48 16.28
C GLY A 132 -3.35 4.98 17.00
N LEU A 133 -2.65 4.13 17.75
CA LEU A 133 -1.43 4.47 18.49
C LEU A 133 -0.19 4.43 17.59
N LEU A 134 -0.11 5.34 16.62
CA LEU A 134 0.83 5.26 15.48
C LEU A 134 2.31 5.31 15.88
N GLU A 135 2.70 6.18 16.82
CA GLU A 135 4.07 6.26 17.33
C GLU A 135 4.53 4.91 17.94
N GLY A 136 3.67 4.30 18.76
CA GLY A 136 3.95 3.00 19.38
C GLY A 136 4.04 1.85 18.37
N VAL A 137 3.39 1.97 17.20
CA VAL A 137 3.57 1.03 16.08
C VAL A 137 4.99 1.14 15.52
N LEU A 138 5.51 2.35 15.33
CA LEU A 138 6.87 2.55 14.80
C LEU A 138 7.94 2.02 15.76
N GLU A 139 7.77 2.21 17.06
CA GLU A 139 8.65 1.64 18.09
C GLU A 139 8.67 0.10 18.04
N ASP A 140 7.49 -0.53 17.92
CA ASP A 140 7.38 -1.98 17.81
C ASP A 140 7.97 -2.50 16.49
N CYS A 141 7.70 -1.83 15.38
CA CYS A 141 8.23 -2.18 14.08
C CYS A 141 9.76 -2.07 14.06
N SER A 142 10.33 -1.00 14.60
CA SER A 142 11.78 -0.80 14.71
C SER A 142 12.43 -1.84 15.62
N SER A 143 11.84 -2.13 16.77
CA SER A 143 12.29 -3.20 17.68
C SER A 143 12.26 -4.57 16.99
N SER A 144 11.20 -4.86 16.25
CA SER A 144 11.11 -6.11 15.49
C SER A 144 12.17 -6.21 14.39
N LEU A 145 12.45 -5.11 13.69
CA LEU A 145 13.45 -5.06 12.64
C LEU A 145 14.87 -5.13 13.21
N ALA A 146 15.14 -4.58 14.39
CA ALA A 146 16.43 -4.72 15.06
C ALA A 146 16.79 -6.18 15.35
N ILE A 147 15.79 -7.03 15.61
CA ILE A 147 15.99 -8.46 15.86
C ILE A 147 16.10 -9.25 14.53
N LYS A 148 15.22 -8.98 13.56
CA LYS A 148 15.16 -9.70 12.27
C LYS A 148 14.97 -8.74 11.09
N GLU A 149 16.03 -8.01 10.77
CA GLU A 149 16.00 -6.84 9.88
C GLU A 149 15.58 -7.14 8.42
N LYS A 150 15.98 -8.29 7.88
CA LYS A 150 15.86 -8.57 6.43
C LYS A 150 14.61 -9.36 6.02
N ALA A 151 13.81 -9.84 6.97
CA ALA A 151 12.77 -10.82 6.68
C ALA A 151 11.42 -10.55 7.37
N ASN A 152 11.24 -9.40 8.03
CA ASN A 152 9.95 -9.08 8.63
C ASN A 152 9.09 -8.17 7.74
N MET A 153 8.45 -8.78 6.74
CA MET A 153 7.48 -8.11 5.86
C MET A 153 6.36 -7.43 6.65
N LYS A 154 5.83 -8.08 7.71
CA LYS A 154 4.74 -7.53 8.53
C LYS A 154 5.13 -6.26 9.26
N ALA A 155 6.32 -6.22 9.86
CA ALA A 155 6.82 -5.03 10.56
C ALA A 155 6.92 -3.84 9.60
N ARG A 156 7.48 -4.03 8.40
CA ARG A 156 7.55 -2.98 7.36
C ARG A 156 6.16 -2.55 6.88
N HIS A 157 5.26 -3.51 6.67
CA HIS A 157 3.88 -3.25 6.24
C HIS A 157 3.06 -2.45 7.26
N TYR A 158 3.17 -2.75 8.56
CA TYR A 158 2.51 -1.98 9.62
C TYR A 158 3.17 -0.62 9.84
N GLY A 159 4.51 -0.57 9.77
CA GLY A 159 5.27 0.68 9.87
C GLY A 159 4.90 1.65 8.76
N ALA A 160 4.77 1.17 7.51
CA ALA A 160 4.32 1.98 6.40
C ALA A 160 2.91 2.57 6.62
N GLN A 161 1.96 1.77 7.13
CA GLN A 161 0.62 2.27 7.45
C GLN A 161 0.63 3.33 8.55
N ALA A 162 1.45 3.14 9.59
CA ALA A 162 1.60 4.12 10.66
C ALA A 162 2.24 5.43 10.16
N LEU A 163 3.27 5.35 9.31
CA LEU A 163 3.91 6.52 8.69
C LEU A 163 2.94 7.31 7.81
N VAL A 164 2.06 6.65 7.05
CA VAL A 164 0.98 7.33 6.31
C VAL A 164 0.06 8.09 7.26
N GLY A 165 -0.37 7.47 8.37
CA GLY A 165 -1.22 8.13 9.36
C GLY A 165 -0.57 9.33 10.07
N LEU A 166 0.77 9.37 10.13
CA LEU A 166 1.56 10.48 10.67
C LEU A 166 1.91 11.56 9.61
N GLY A 167 1.47 11.41 8.36
CA GLY A 167 1.80 12.33 7.27
C GLY A 167 3.23 12.20 6.72
N ARG A 168 3.98 11.15 7.09
CA ARG A 168 5.36 10.88 6.64
C ARG A 168 5.35 10.00 5.38
N GLY A 169 4.75 10.50 4.30
CA GLY A 169 4.48 9.76 3.08
C GLY A 169 5.73 9.20 2.38
N ARG A 170 6.80 9.99 2.26
CA ARG A 170 8.07 9.59 1.63
C ARG A 170 8.72 8.40 2.34
N GLU A 171 8.75 8.43 3.66
CA GLU A 171 9.30 7.33 4.47
C GLU A 171 8.41 6.10 4.40
N ALA A 172 7.09 6.29 4.45
CA ALA A 172 6.11 5.21 4.31
C ALA A 172 6.30 4.44 3.00
N LEU A 173 6.52 5.15 1.89
CA LEU A 173 6.73 4.55 0.58
C LEU A 173 7.98 3.67 0.55
N LYS A 174 9.09 4.12 1.16
CA LYS A 174 10.31 3.33 1.25
C LYS A 174 10.07 2.01 1.98
N GLU A 175 9.42 2.04 3.14
CA GLU A 175 9.12 0.84 3.91
C GLU A 175 8.12 -0.09 3.21
N ALA A 176 7.10 0.48 2.57
CA ALA A 176 6.12 -0.28 1.79
C ALA A 176 6.76 -1.01 0.60
N MET A 177 7.68 -0.36 -0.11
CA MET A 177 8.41 -0.97 -1.23
C MET A 177 9.32 -2.11 -0.78
N GLU A 178 9.97 -1.98 0.38
CA GLU A 178 10.76 -3.08 0.95
C GLU A 178 9.85 -4.24 1.41
N ALA A 179 8.69 -3.96 2.00
CA ALA A 179 7.69 -4.98 2.31
C ALA A 179 7.22 -5.71 1.04
N TYR A 180 6.99 -4.98 -0.05
CA TYR A 180 6.62 -5.52 -1.35
C TYR A 180 7.68 -6.45 -1.92
N LYS A 181 8.96 -6.05 -1.91
CA LYS A 181 10.07 -6.89 -2.39
C LYS A 181 10.12 -8.23 -1.68
N ILE A 182 9.91 -8.24 -0.36
CA ILE A 182 9.89 -9.48 0.43
C ILE A 182 8.65 -10.32 0.07
N ALA A 183 7.46 -9.70 0.04
CA ALA A 183 6.22 -10.40 -0.27
C ALA A 183 6.19 -11.01 -1.68
N ALA A 184 6.74 -10.30 -2.67
CA ALA A 184 6.86 -10.76 -4.05
C ALA A 184 7.85 -11.93 -4.17
N LYS A 185 8.96 -11.89 -3.42
CA LYS A 185 9.96 -12.97 -3.41
C LYS A 185 9.44 -14.25 -2.74
N GLU A 186 8.65 -14.11 -1.68
CA GLU A 186 8.07 -15.23 -0.93
C GLU A 186 6.73 -15.72 -1.53
N GLU A 187 6.28 -15.14 -2.63
CA GLU A 187 4.95 -15.37 -3.26
C GLU A 187 3.81 -15.37 -2.24
N ALA A 188 3.92 -14.50 -1.23
CA ALA A 188 3.01 -14.51 -0.09
C ALA A 188 1.57 -14.24 -0.55
N GLY A 189 0.60 -14.98 0.01
CA GLY A 189 -0.83 -14.73 -0.22
C GLY A 189 -1.27 -13.31 0.17
N SER A 190 -0.47 -12.60 0.95
CA SER A 190 -0.70 -11.20 1.35
C SER A 190 -0.25 -10.17 0.32
N LEU A 191 0.24 -10.56 -0.87
CA LEU A 191 0.78 -9.64 -1.87
C LEU A 191 -0.20 -8.52 -2.23
N GLY A 192 -1.48 -8.83 -2.47
CA GLY A 192 -2.50 -7.82 -2.78
C GLY A 192 -2.70 -6.78 -1.66
N SER A 193 -2.66 -7.22 -0.40
CA SER A 193 -2.71 -6.31 0.75
C SER A 193 -1.49 -5.39 0.82
N VAL A 194 -0.31 -5.90 0.43
CA VAL A 194 0.92 -5.10 0.39
C VAL A 194 0.87 -4.08 -0.75
N VAL A 195 0.40 -4.48 -1.94
CA VAL A 195 0.20 -3.58 -3.10
C VAL A 195 -0.76 -2.44 -2.76
N SER A 196 -1.88 -2.74 -2.09
CA SER A 196 -2.81 -1.70 -1.63
C SER A 196 -2.16 -0.68 -0.69
N VAL A 197 -1.26 -1.11 0.20
CA VAL A 197 -0.51 -0.18 1.05
C VAL A 197 0.53 0.60 0.26
N VAL A 198 1.24 -0.02 -0.69
CA VAL A 198 2.18 0.69 -1.59
C VAL A 198 1.47 1.81 -2.34
N LEU A 199 0.29 1.54 -2.88
CA LEU A 199 -0.56 2.53 -3.54
C LEU A 199 -0.86 3.71 -2.60
N LYS A 200 -1.38 3.45 -1.39
CA LYS A 200 -1.63 4.48 -0.38
C LYS A 200 -0.38 5.29 -0.03
N CYS A 201 0.76 4.64 0.09
CA CYS A 201 2.03 5.32 0.37
C CYS A 201 2.51 6.19 -0.81
N LYS A 202 2.31 5.74 -2.07
CA LYS A 202 2.62 6.55 -3.25
C LYS A 202 1.78 7.82 -3.29
N LYS A 203 0.48 7.70 -3.01
CA LYS A 203 -0.42 8.85 -2.86
C LYS A 203 0.05 9.80 -1.75
N ALA A 204 0.28 9.28 -0.55
CA ALA A 204 0.74 10.10 0.59
C ALA A 204 2.08 10.81 0.30
N ALA A 205 3.03 10.15 -0.37
CA ALA A 205 4.30 10.75 -0.75
C ALA A 205 4.15 11.86 -1.81
N TRP A 206 3.18 11.71 -2.72
CA TRP A 206 2.83 12.76 -3.67
C TRP A 206 2.13 13.93 -2.97
N GLU A 207 1.17 13.67 -2.08
CA GLU A 207 0.49 14.69 -1.28
C GLU A 207 1.47 15.50 -0.43
N GLU A 208 2.44 14.85 0.21
CA GLU A 208 3.51 15.52 0.96
C GLU A 208 4.31 16.48 0.07
N ARG A 209 4.73 16.05 -1.12
CA ARG A 209 5.44 16.89 -2.09
C ARG A 209 4.57 18.03 -2.61
N GLU A 210 3.29 17.75 -2.83
CA GLU A 210 2.34 18.73 -3.35
C GLU A 210 2.04 19.81 -2.30
N GLN A 211 1.93 19.43 -1.03
CA GLN A 211 1.86 20.37 0.07
C GLN A 211 3.11 21.26 0.17
N GLU A 212 4.32 20.69 0.03
CA GLU A 212 5.55 21.48 -0.03
C GLU A 212 5.56 22.46 -1.20
N ARG A 213 5.10 22.01 -2.38
CA ARG A 213 5.00 22.85 -3.58
C ARG A 213 4.01 24.00 -3.36
N LEU A 214 2.82 23.70 -2.84
CA LEU A 214 1.77 24.68 -2.55
C LEU A 214 2.26 25.70 -1.52
N ALA A 215 2.85 25.26 -0.41
CA ALA A 215 3.44 26.13 0.60
C ALA A 215 4.54 27.04 0.02
N GLY A 216 5.38 26.50 -0.88
CA GLY A 216 6.37 27.28 -1.61
C GLY A 216 5.72 28.35 -2.52
N THR A 217 4.70 27.97 -3.30
CA THR A 217 3.99 28.91 -4.18
C THR A 217 3.23 29.99 -3.41
N GLU A 218 2.63 29.66 -2.27
CA GLU A 218 2.00 30.65 -1.37
C GLU A 218 3.04 31.59 -0.77
N GLY A 219 4.20 31.08 -0.39
CA GLY A 219 5.32 31.90 0.08
C GLY A 219 5.80 32.91 -0.97
N VAL A 220 5.85 32.51 -2.25
CA VAL A 220 6.19 33.42 -3.36
C VAL A 220 5.08 34.44 -3.59
N ARG A 221 3.80 34.00 -3.61
CA ARG A 221 2.65 34.90 -3.72
C ARG A 221 2.70 35.99 -2.66
N GLY A 222 2.94 35.62 -1.40
CA GLY A 222 3.04 36.56 -0.29
C GLY A 222 4.13 37.62 -0.51
N LYS A 223 5.32 37.22 -0.97
CA LYS A 223 6.42 38.15 -1.28
C LYS A 223 6.08 39.10 -2.43
N VAL A 224 5.39 38.62 -3.46
CA VAL A 224 4.96 39.45 -4.61
C VAL A 224 3.94 40.49 -4.15
N VAL A 225 2.90 40.07 -3.44
CA VAL A 225 1.86 40.96 -2.91
C VAL A 225 2.45 41.98 -1.94
N GLU A 226 3.33 41.56 -1.04
CA GLU A 226 4.03 42.46 -0.11
C GLU A 226 4.93 43.46 -0.85
N GLY A 227 5.65 43.03 -1.89
CA GLY A 227 6.45 43.89 -2.75
C GLY A 227 5.62 44.95 -3.47
N LEU A 228 4.46 44.56 -4.02
CA LEU A 228 3.51 45.47 -4.67
C LEU A 228 2.94 46.49 -3.68
N ARG A 229 2.58 46.06 -2.46
CA ARG A 229 2.09 46.97 -1.40
C ARG A 229 3.15 48.00 -1.01
N ARG A 230 4.41 47.58 -0.85
CA ARG A 230 5.52 48.50 -0.55
C ARG A 230 5.77 49.51 -1.67
N ASP A 231 5.69 49.06 -2.92
CA ASP A 231 5.88 49.96 -4.07
C ASP A 231 4.74 50.97 -4.19
N LEU A 232 3.50 50.51 -3.97
CA LEU A 232 2.33 51.38 -3.90
C LEU A 232 2.48 52.44 -2.80
N GLU A 233 2.87 52.04 -1.58
CA GLU A 233 3.06 52.97 -0.46
C GLU A 233 4.11 54.05 -0.80
N ARG A 234 5.25 53.64 -1.37
CA ARG A 234 6.30 54.57 -1.81
C ARG A 234 5.81 55.56 -2.88
N ARG A 235 5.01 55.09 -3.85
CA ARG A 235 4.43 55.94 -4.92
C ARG A 235 3.43 56.94 -4.34
N VAL A 236 2.62 56.51 -3.38
CA VAL A 236 1.61 57.36 -2.72
C VAL A 236 2.27 58.42 -1.82
N GLU A 237 3.32 58.06 -1.09
CA GLU A 237 4.08 59.03 -0.27
C GLU A 237 4.69 60.14 -1.13
N GLY A 238 5.23 59.78 -2.31
CA GLY A 238 5.83 60.72 -3.26
C GLY A 238 4.85 61.53 -4.11
N ALA A 239 3.55 61.24 -4.07
CA ALA A 239 2.54 61.89 -4.91
C ALA A 239 1.89 63.12 -4.26
N GLU A 240 1.40 64.04 -5.10
CA GLU A 240 0.61 65.20 -4.67
C GLU A 240 -0.74 64.79 -4.08
N GLU A 241 -1.29 65.59 -3.16
CA GLU A 241 -2.45 65.22 -2.35
C GLU A 241 -3.70 64.85 -3.17
N GLY A 242 -3.90 65.49 -4.33
CA GLY A 242 -5.01 65.19 -5.26
C GLY A 242 -4.86 63.89 -6.06
N GLU A 243 -3.64 63.34 -6.18
CA GLU A 243 -3.36 62.14 -6.98
C GLU A 243 -3.27 60.85 -6.13
N ARG A 244 -3.09 60.99 -4.81
CA ARG A 244 -2.90 59.88 -3.88
C ARG A 244 -4.07 58.90 -3.86
N GLU A 245 -5.31 59.39 -3.96
CA GLU A 245 -6.50 58.54 -3.95
C GLU A 245 -6.58 57.67 -5.22
N GLY A 246 -6.34 58.26 -6.39
CA GLY A 246 -6.30 57.54 -7.66
C GLY A 246 -5.19 56.47 -7.68
N LEU A 247 -3.99 56.82 -7.23
CA LEU A 247 -2.87 55.88 -7.14
C LEU A 247 -3.11 54.72 -6.18
N ARG A 248 -3.74 54.98 -5.02
CA ARG A 248 -4.14 53.89 -4.10
C ARG A 248 -5.11 52.95 -4.77
N LYS A 249 -6.15 53.49 -5.40
CA LYS A 249 -7.16 52.69 -6.08
C LYS A 249 -6.56 51.83 -7.19
N GLU A 250 -5.75 52.41 -8.07
CA GLU A 250 -5.07 51.67 -9.15
C GLU A 250 -4.14 50.57 -8.63
N GLY A 251 -3.36 50.86 -7.58
CA GLY A 251 -2.45 49.86 -7.02
C GLY A 251 -3.16 48.76 -6.24
N GLU A 252 -4.24 49.08 -5.54
CA GLU A 252 -5.10 48.09 -4.89
C GLU A 252 -5.78 47.19 -5.93
N GLU A 253 -6.33 47.76 -7.00
CA GLU A 253 -6.90 47.00 -8.13
C GLU A 253 -5.87 46.08 -8.78
N MET A 254 -4.62 46.54 -8.96
CA MET A 254 -3.53 45.71 -9.47
C MET A 254 -3.18 44.55 -8.53
N ILE A 255 -3.15 44.80 -7.22
CA ILE A 255 -2.89 43.74 -6.22
C ILE A 255 -4.02 42.71 -6.25
N GLU A 256 -5.28 43.15 -6.28
CA GLU A 256 -6.43 42.26 -6.38
C GLU A 256 -6.40 41.44 -7.67
N GLU A 257 -6.01 42.04 -8.80
CA GLU A 257 -5.83 41.34 -10.06
C GLU A 257 -4.74 40.26 -9.97
N VAL A 258 -3.59 40.57 -9.38
CA VAL A 258 -2.51 39.59 -9.17
C VAL A 258 -2.99 38.42 -8.29
N GLU A 259 -3.74 38.72 -7.23
CA GLU A 259 -4.33 37.67 -6.38
C GLU A 259 -5.36 36.83 -7.13
N ARG A 260 -6.21 37.46 -7.95
CA ARG A 260 -7.22 36.79 -8.78
C ARG A 260 -6.56 35.84 -9.79
N VAL A 261 -5.55 36.30 -10.52
CA VAL A 261 -4.79 35.48 -11.49
C VAL A 261 -4.14 34.29 -10.79
N TRP A 262 -3.63 34.46 -9.56
CA TRP A 262 -3.06 33.36 -8.78
C TRP A 262 -4.11 32.30 -8.41
N VAL A 263 -5.32 32.73 -8.01
CA VAL A 263 -6.43 31.84 -7.69
C VAL A 263 -6.92 31.10 -8.95
N GLU A 264 -7.03 31.79 -10.07
CA GLU A 264 -7.40 31.18 -11.36
C GLU A 264 -6.36 30.16 -11.83
N ALA A 265 -5.06 30.48 -11.71
CA ALA A 265 -3.98 29.56 -12.00
C ALA A 265 -4.00 28.32 -11.09
N GLY A 266 -4.37 28.48 -9.80
CA GLY A 266 -4.55 27.37 -8.87
C GLY A 266 -5.79 26.50 -9.17
N LYS A 267 -6.84 27.09 -9.76
CA LYS A 267 -8.08 26.42 -10.17
C LYS A 267 -8.02 25.76 -11.54
N ALA A 268 -6.91 25.85 -12.27
CA ALA A 268 -6.70 25.12 -13.52
C ALA A 268 -6.62 23.61 -13.24
N GLU A 269 -7.77 23.03 -12.90
CA GLU A 269 -7.95 21.62 -12.62
C GLU A 269 -7.73 20.87 -13.93
N LYS A 270 -6.54 20.30 -14.10
CA LYS A 270 -6.31 19.32 -15.16
C LYS A 270 -7.33 18.20 -14.92
N LYS A 271 -8.14 17.88 -15.93
CA LYS A 271 -9.09 16.78 -15.86
C LYS A 271 -8.37 15.53 -15.36
N ARG A 272 -8.85 14.98 -14.24
CA ARG A 272 -8.30 13.78 -13.62
C ARG A 272 -8.72 12.56 -14.43
N VAL A 273 -7.95 12.24 -15.46
CA VAL A 273 -8.16 11.06 -16.31
C VAL A 273 -7.00 10.10 -16.12
N VAL A 274 -7.30 8.88 -15.68
CA VAL A 274 -6.32 7.80 -15.64
C VAL A 274 -6.34 7.11 -16.99
N PRO A 275 -5.17 6.93 -17.65
CA PRO A 275 -5.12 6.22 -18.91
C PRO A 275 -5.51 4.75 -18.76
N ASP A 276 -6.31 4.23 -19.68
CA ASP A 276 -6.77 2.82 -19.67
C ASP A 276 -5.62 1.81 -19.62
N TRP A 277 -4.47 2.15 -20.21
CA TRP A 277 -3.29 1.28 -20.21
C TRP A 277 -2.67 1.09 -18.81
N ALA A 278 -2.98 1.95 -17.85
CA ALA A 278 -2.47 1.89 -16.48
C ALA A 278 -3.40 1.12 -15.51
N VAL A 279 -4.59 0.74 -15.98
CA VAL A 279 -5.63 0.11 -15.17
C VAL A 279 -5.59 -1.40 -15.35
N ASP A 280 -5.69 -2.14 -14.26
CA ASP A 280 -5.77 -3.61 -14.26
C ASP A 280 -7.18 -4.08 -14.60
N ASP A 281 -7.35 -4.94 -15.60
CA ASP A 281 -8.66 -5.46 -16.01
C ASP A 281 -9.34 -6.37 -14.96
N ILE A 282 -8.58 -6.87 -13.97
CA ILE A 282 -9.13 -7.74 -12.92
C ILE A 282 -9.66 -6.91 -11.75
N THR A 283 -8.83 -6.00 -11.23
CA THR A 283 -9.17 -5.19 -10.05
C THR A 283 -9.77 -3.83 -10.38
N PHE A 284 -9.67 -3.38 -11.63
CA PHE A 284 -9.99 -2.03 -12.09
C PHE A 284 -9.21 -0.94 -11.37
N SER A 285 -8.11 -1.30 -10.70
CA SER A 285 -7.23 -0.39 -9.97
C SER A 285 -5.96 -0.09 -10.76
N PHE A 286 -5.27 0.98 -10.37
CA PHE A 286 -3.99 1.35 -10.96
C PHE A 286 -2.91 0.27 -10.73
N MET A 287 -2.18 -0.11 -11.79
CA MET A 287 -1.13 -1.12 -11.75
C MET A 287 0.15 -0.63 -11.07
N VAL A 288 0.71 -1.43 -10.16
CA VAL A 288 1.98 -1.15 -9.47
C VAL A 288 3.11 -2.00 -10.03
N ASP A 289 2.87 -3.29 -10.27
CA ASP A 289 3.85 -4.19 -10.85
C ASP A 289 3.20 -5.02 -11.96
N PRO A 290 2.99 -4.41 -13.14
CA PRO A 290 2.36 -5.07 -14.27
C PRO A 290 3.18 -6.27 -14.75
N VAL A 291 2.50 -7.38 -14.99
CA VAL A 291 3.04 -8.58 -15.64
C VAL A 291 2.28 -8.85 -16.92
N ILE A 292 3.01 -9.24 -17.96
CA ILE A 292 2.47 -9.59 -19.26
C ILE A 292 2.32 -11.11 -19.37
N THR A 293 1.18 -11.53 -19.89
CA THR A 293 0.86 -12.91 -20.23
C THR A 293 1.42 -13.26 -21.62
N LYS A 294 1.41 -14.55 -21.98
CA LYS A 294 1.82 -14.99 -23.34
C LYS A 294 0.91 -14.46 -24.45
N THR A 295 -0.31 -14.05 -24.12
CA THR A 295 -1.27 -13.45 -25.05
C THR A 295 -0.98 -11.96 -25.31
N GLY A 296 -0.05 -11.37 -24.54
CA GLY A 296 0.35 -9.96 -24.66
C GLY A 296 -0.45 -9.02 -23.76
N LYS A 297 -1.47 -9.50 -23.05
CA LYS A 297 -2.22 -8.68 -22.09
C LYS A 297 -1.46 -8.53 -20.78
N SER A 298 -1.42 -7.32 -20.24
CA SER A 298 -0.82 -7.01 -18.94
C SER A 298 -1.87 -6.91 -17.85
N TYR A 299 -1.52 -7.39 -16.66
CA TYR A 299 -2.34 -7.35 -15.44
C TYR A 299 -1.46 -6.98 -14.25
N GLU A 300 -2.07 -6.53 -13.16
CA GLU A 300 -1.36 -6.40 -11.89
C GLU A 300 -0.92 -7.79 -11.39
N ARG A 301 0.36 -7.93 -10.99
CA ARG A 301 0.93 -9.20 -10.53
C ARG A 301 0.08 -9.84 -9.44
N ALA A 302 -0.29 -9.07 -8.41
CA ALA A 302 -1.04 -9.61 -7.29
C ALA A 302 -2.40 -10.20 -7.73
N SER A 303 -3.09 -9.51 -8.64
CA SER A 303 -4.41 -9.88 -9.16
C SER A 303 -4.35 -11.15 -10.00
N ILE A 304 -3.44 -11.21 -10.98
CA ILE A 304 -3.35 -12.36 -11.88
C ILE A 304 -2.83 -13.60 -11.16
N MET A 305 -1.91 -13.45 -10.20
CA MET A 305 -1.45 -14.59 -9.39
C MET A 305 -2.59 -15.19 -8.57
N GLU A 306 -3.45 -14.37 -7.98
CA GLU A 306 -4.62 -14.85 -7.24
C GLU A 306 -5.65 -15.51 -8.15
N HIS A 307 -5.89 -14.95 -9.34
CA HIS A 307 -6.74 -15.57 -10.36
C HIS A 307 -6.21 -16.95 -10.77
N LEU A 308 -4.92 -17.06 -11.09
CA LEU A 308 -4.30 -18.32 -11.54
C LEU A 308 -4.28 -19.41 -10.47
N ARG A 309 -4.28 -19.05 -9.18
CA ARG A 309 -4.47 -20.01 -8.09
C ARG A 309 -5.87 -20.63 -8.06
N ARG A 310 -6.88 -19.91 -8.58
CA ARG A 310 -8.27 -20.35 -8.63
C ARG A 310 -8.64 -20.99 -9.97
N SER A 311 -8.16 -20.42 -11.07
CA SER A 311 -8.42 -20.86 -12.43
C SER A 311 -7.14 -20.73 -13.28
N PRO A 312 -6.55 -21.84 -13.78
CA PRO A 312 -5.30 -21.82 -14.55
C PRO A 312 -5.54 -21.41 -16.03
N THR A 313 -6.22 -20.30 -16.24
CA THR A 313 -6.61 -19.77 -17.56
C THR A 313 -6.43 -18.26 -17.60
N ASP A 314 -6.11 -17.70 -18.76
CA ASP A 314 -6.08 -16.26 -18.98
C ASP A 314 -7.48 -15.65 -18.71
N PRO A 315 -7.61 -14.58 -17.90
CA PRO A 315 -8.90 -13.95 -17.61
C PRO A 315 -9.65 -13.47 -18.87
N LEU A 316 -8.93 -13.01 -19.89
CA LEU A 316 -9.50 -12.44 -21.10
C LEU A 316 -9.74 -13.51 -22.17
N THR A 317 -8.71 -14.28 -22.52
CA THR A 317 -8.78 -15.23 -23.65
C THR A 317 -9.29 -16.62 -23.25
N ARG A 318 -9.31 -16.93 -21.95
CA ARG A 318 -9.63 -18.26 -21.39
C ARG A 318 -8.67 -19.38 -21.82
N GLU A 319 -7.56 -19.05 -22.46
CA GLU A 319 -6.53 -20.02 -22.82
C GLU A 319 -5.79 -20.51 -21.57
N PRO A 320 -5.28 -21.76 -21.54
CA PRO A 320 -4.49 -22.25 -20.41
C PRO A 320 -3.28 -21.34 -20.15
N LEU A 321 -3.12 -20.86 -18.92
CA LEU A 321 -2.04 -19.97 -18.52
C LEU A 321 -1.47 -20.41 -17.18
N ARG A 322 -0.14 -20.47 -17.08
CA ARG A 322 0.56 -20.85 -15.84
C ARG A 322 1.37 -19.68 -15.29
N ILE A 323 1.61 -19.70 -13.97
CA ILE A 323 2.32 -18.62 -13.26
C ILE A 323 3.75 -18.43 -13.79
N ASP A 324 4.43 -19.52 -14.17
CA ASP A 324 5.77 -19.52 -14.77
C ASP A 324 5.82 -18.93 -16.19
N GLU A 325 4.67 -18.75 -16.84
CA GLU A 325 4.57 -18.09 -18.15
C GLU A 325 4.45 -16.57 -18.05
N LEU A 326 4.18 -16.03 -16.84
CA LEU A 326 4.12 -14.59 -16.63
C LEU A 326 5.51 -13.97 -16.75
N ARG A 327 5.57 -12.79 -17.38
CA ARG A 327 6.81 -12.01 -17.52
C ARG A 327 6.61 -10.61 -16.95
N PRO A 328 7.56 -10.05 -16.19
CA PRO A 328 7.48 -8.65 -15.75
C PRO A 328 7.42 -7.70 -16.95
N ASN A 329 6.45 -6.79 -16.99
CA ASN A 329 6.37 -5.76 -18.02
C ASN A 329 7.08 -4.49 -17.53
N LEU A 330 8.42 -4.46 -17.70
CA LEU A 330 9.26 -3.39 -17.17
C LEU A 330 8.91 -2.01 -17.77
N ALA A 331 8.62 -1.97 -19.07
CA ALA A 331 8.27 -0.73 -19.77
C ALA A 331 6.95 -0.14 -19.25
N LEU A 332 5.91 -0.98 -19.09
CA LEU A 332 4.64 -0.52 -18.55
C LEU A 332 4.78 -0.09 -17.08
N ARG A 333 5.62 -0.78 -16.30
CA ARG A 333 5.89 -0.40 -14.92
C ARG A 333 6.55 0.97 -14.81
N GLU A 334 7.55 1.25 -15.65
CA GLU A 334 8.21 2.56 -15.71
C GLU A 334 7.21 3.66 -16.10
N ALA A 335 6.37 3.41 -17.11
CA ALA A 335 5.32 4.35 -17.53
C ALA A 335 4.29 4.62 -16.41
N CYS A 336 3.87 3.58 -15.69
CA CYS A 336 2.99 3.70 -14.53
C CYS A 336 3.64 4.50 -13.39
N GLU A 337 4.93 4.27 -13.13
CA GLU A 337 5.68 4.98 -12.09
C GLU A 337 5.87 6.46 -12.42
N GLU A 338 6.22 6.79 -13.66
CA GLU A 338 6.33 8.16 -14.14
C GLU A 338 4.99 8.89 -14.05
N PHE A 339 3.90 8.22 -14.50
CA PHE A 339 2.56 8.80 -14.41
C PHE A 339 2.15 9.11 -12.97
N LEU A 340 2.37 8.20 -12.02
CA LEU A 340 2.06 8.41 -10.60
C LEU A 340 2.94 9.48 -9.94
N LYS A 341 4.17 9.67 -10.41
CA LYS A 341 5.08 10.70 -9.89
C LYS A 341 4.51 12.10 -10.10
N GLU A 342 3.80 12.30 -11.20
CA GLU A 342 3.12 13.56 -11.52
C GLU A 342 1.66 13.57 -11.05
N ASN A 343 1.00 12.42 -11.05
CA ASN A 343 -0.43 12.26 -10.82
C ASN A 343 -0.72 11.29 -9.67
N GLY A 344 -0.22 11.57 -8.45
CA GLY A 344 -0.40 10.66 -7.31
C GLY A 344 -1.86 10.45 -6.89
N TRP A 345 -2.77 11.34 -7.30
CA TRP A 345 -4.22 11.18 -7.14
C TRP A 345 -4.80 10.00 -7.94
N ALA A 346 -4.11 9.54 -8.98
CA ALA A 346 -4.59 8.45 -9.84
C ALA A 346 -4.64 7.08 -9.14
N VAL A 347 -4.06 6.99 -7.95
CA VAL A 347 -4.14 5.81 -7.08
C VAL A 347 -5.57 5.47 -6.69
N ASP A 348 -6.47 6.46 -6.58
CA ASP A 348 -7.85 6.26 -6.13
C ASP A 348 -8.82 5.93 -7.27
N TYR A 349 -8.32 5.66 -8.48
CA TYR A 349 -9.13 5.20 -9.61
C TYR A 349 -9.62 3.77 -9.38
#